data_AF-A0A1J3G7M0-F1
#
_entry.id   AF-A0A1J3G7M0-F1
#
_cell.length_a   1.000
_cell.length_b   1.000
_cell.length_c   1.000
_cell.angle_alpha   90.00
_cell.angle_beta   90.00
_cell.angle_gamma   90.00
#
_symmetry.space_group_name_H-M   'P 1'
#
loop_
_entity.id
_entity.type
_entity.pdbx_description
1 polymer ?
#
loop_
_entity_poly.entity_id
_entity_poly.type
_entity_poly.pdbx_seq_one_letter_code
_entity_poly.pdbx_strand_id
1 'polypeptide(L)'
;MKNSTKICYLEEKLDEAHKEIYRLRERCNMLESISGPLIAKAGRSDMEIYSPDDSSLDPTEAILLLGGVDGYSESCLSSVQSYFPSRNVVKAHSSMRGIRSNASVAKSDGKIYIFGGDDGGHGWFDTAESYNETDGRWSLCPPLTERKGSLGGASLDGKIFAIGGG
;
A
#
# COMPACT_ATOMS: atom_id res chain seq x y z
N MET A 1 -26.05 -45.78 17.34
CA MET A 1 -25.34 -44.64 17.97
C MET A 1 -24.14 -44.12 17.17
N LYS A 2 -23.29 -44.97 16.55
CA LYS A 2 -22.08 -44.51 15.80
C LYS A 2 -22.35 -43.66 14.55
N ASN A 3 -23.49 -43.83 13.86
CA ASN A 3 -23.82 -43.04 12.65
C ASN A 3 -24.18 -41.59 12.96
N SER A 4 -24.82 -41.32 14.10
CA SER A 4 -25.26 -39.95 14.45
C SER A 4 -24.06 -39.02 14.71
N THR A 5 -23.02 -39.51 15.37
CA THR A 5 -21.80 -38.73 15.63
C THR A 5 -21.02 -38.42 14.35
N LYS A 6 -20.98 -39.36 13.40
CA LYS A 6 -20.32 -39.15 12.11
C LYS A 6 -21.05 -38.12 11.25
N ILE A 7 -22.38 -38.08 11.32
CA ILE A 7 -23.20 -37.09 10.62
C ILE A 7 -22.94 -35.69 11.20
N CYS A 8 -22.99 -35.51 12.52
CA CYS A 8 -22.72 -34.20 13.13
C CYS A 8 -21.30 -33.68 12.82
N TYR A 9 -20.30 -34.57 12.82
CA TYR A 9 -18.93 -34.21 12.45
C TYR A 9 -18.79 -33.74 10.99
N LEU A 10 -19.52 -34.38 10.07
CA LEU A 10 -19.52 -34.00 8.66
C LEU A 10 -20.26 -32.67 8.43
N GLU A 11 -21.34 -32.42 9.16
CA GLU A 11 -22.07 -31.15 9.13
C GLU A 11 -21.19 -29.99 9.63
N GLU A 12 -20.42 -30.20 10.70
CA GLU A 12 -19.45 -29.23 11.21
C GLU A 12 -18.33 -28.93 10.21
N LYS A 13 -17.76 -29.99 9.59
CA LYS A 13 -16.73 -29.83 8.56
C LYS A 13 -17.27 -29.15 7.30
N LEU A 14 -18.53 -29.40 6.96
CA LEU A 14 -19.19 -28.75 5.83
C LEU A 14 -19.40 -27.25 6.09
N ASP A 15 -19.82 -26.88 7.31
CA ASP A 15 -19.96 -25.48 7.71
C ASP A 15 -18.61 -24.73 7.71
N GLU A 16 -17.56 -25.37 8.23
CA GLU A 16 -16.19 -24.83 8.20
C GLU A 16 -15.69 -24.62 6.75
N ALA A 17 -15.91 -25.60 5.87
CA ALA A 17 -15.55 -25.49 4.46
C ALA A 17 -16.34 -24.40 3.73
N HIS A 18 -17.63 -24.23 4.03
CA HIS A 18 -18.45 -23.16 3.45
C HIS A 18 -17.95 -21.78 3.86
N LYS A 19 -17.58 -21.58 5.13
CA LYS A 19 -17.00 -20.32 5.62
C LYS A 19 -15.68 -20.01 4.93
N GLU A 20 -14.83 -21.01 4.74
CA GLU A 20 -13.54 -20.81 4.07
C GLU A 20 -13.70 -20.53 2.58
N ILE A 21 -14.59 -21.23 1.88
CA ILE A 21 -14.91 -20.95 0.47
C ILE A 21 -15.45 -19.52 0.33
N TYR A 22 -16.34 -19.10 1.22
CA TYR A 22 -16.86 -17.74 1.23
C TYR A 22 -15.73 -16.72 1.40
N ARG A 23 -14.88 -16.91 2.41
CA ARG A 23 -13.72 -16.03 2.67
C ARG A 23 -12.76 -15.95 1.48
N LEU A 24 -12.49 -17.07 0.83
CA LEU A 24 -11.63 -17.12 -0.34
C LEU A 24 -12.25 -16.42 -1.54
N ARG A 25 -13.56 -16.56 -1.76
CA ARG A 25 -14.29 -15.82 -2.81
C ARG A 25 -14.21 -14.32 -2.61
N GLU A 26 -14.39 -13.83 -1.38
CA GLU A 26 -14.24 -12.41 -1.07
C GLU A 26 -12.83 -11.91 -1.37
N ARG A 27 -11.79 -12.68 -1.01
CA ARG A 27 -10.40 -12.34 -1.35
C ARG A 27 -10.16 -12.31 -2.87
N CYS A 28 -10.71 -13.28 -3.61
CA CYS A 28 -10.59 -13.29 -5.07
C CYS A 28 -11.31 -12.10 -5.70
N ASN A 29 -12.54 -11.78 -5.28
CA ASN A 29 -13.27 -10.61 -5.77
C ASN A 29 -12.51 -9.30 -5.52
N MET A 30 -11.91 -9.16 -4.33
CA MET A 30 -11.07 -8.00 -4.01
C MET A 30 -9.85 -7.92 -4.94
N LEU A 31 -9.15 -9.03 -5.19
CA LEU A 31 -8.01 -9.07 -6.10
C LEU A 31 -8.40 -8.82 -7.56
N GLU A 32 -9.52 -9.36 -8.01
CA GLU A 32 -10.06 -9.15 -9.35
C GLU A 32 -10.49 -7.70 -9.57
N SER A 33 -11.01 -7.03 -8.53
CA SER A 33 -11.33 -5.60 -8.57
C SER A 33 -10.08 -4.71 -8.71
N ILE A 34 -8.94 -5.18 -8.19
CA ILE A 34 -7.63 -4.53 -8.32
C ILE A 34 -7.01 -4.82 -9.71
N SER A 35 -7.40 -5.92 -10.35
CA SER A 35 -6.88 -6.38 -11.65
C SER A 35 -7.72 -5.96 -12.88
N GLY A 36 -8.83 -5.25 -12.69
CA GLY A 36 -9.69 -4.81 -13.79
C GLY A 36 -9.16 -3.59 -14.56
N PRO A 37 -9.34 -3.51 -15.90
CA PRO A 37 -8.96 -2.33 -16.66
C PRO A 37 -9.84 -1.14 -16.24
N LEU A 38 -9.21 0.03 -16.02
CA LEU A 38 -9.87 1.29 -15.68
C LEU A 38 -10.72 1.82 -16.86
N ILE A 39 -11.90 1.24 -17.12
CA ILE A 39 -12.96 1.86 -17.95
C ILE A 39 -14.35 1.62 -17.33
N ALA A 40 -14.85 2.68 -16.67
CA ALA A 40 -16.25 3.07 -16.44
C ALA A 40 -17.37 2.00 -16.41
N LYS A 41 -18.13 1.92 -15.30
CA LYS A 41 -19.48 2.53 -15.22
C LYS A 41 -20.14 2.35 -13.85
N ALA A 42 -20.97 3.35 -13.55
CA ALA A 42 -21.84 3.49 -12.41
C ALA A 42 -22.94 2.42 -12.30
N GLY A 43 -23.37 2.19 -11.04
CA GLY A 43 -24.74 1.76 -10.72
C GLY A 43 -24.93 0.28 -10.39
N ARG A 44 -24.81 -0.09 -9.10
CA ARG A 44 -25.78 -0.95 -8.41
C ARG A 44 -25.61 -0.83 -6.89
N SER A 45 -26.77 -0.85 -6.26
CA SER A 45 -27.06 -0.62 -4.85
C SER A 45 -26.59 -1.75 -3.93
N ASP A 46 -26.29 -1.34 -2.71
CA ASP A 46 -26.33 -2.09 -1.44
C ASP A 46 -25.44 -3.32 -1.31
N MET A 47 -24.20 -3.08 -0.90
CA MET A 47 -23.52 -4.00 0.01
C MET A 47 -22.65 -3.18 0.96
N GLU A 48 -23.09 -3.10 2.21
CA GLU A 48 -22.32 -2.47 3.29
C GLU A 48 -20.95 -3.14 3.37
N ILE A 49 -19.93 -2.34 3.07
CA ILE A 49 -18.53 -2.71 3.26
C ILE A 49 -18.35 -2.82 4.78
N TYR A 50 -18.34 -4.04 5.31
CA TYR A 50 -17.81 -4.29 6.64
C TYR A 50 -16.29 -4.10 6.56
N SER A 51 -15.86 -2.86 6.69
CA SER A 51 -14.46 -2.49 6.88
C SER A 51 -13.95 -3.24 8.12
N PRO A 52 -12.82 -3.98 8.05
CA PRO A 52 -12.22 -4.56 9.23
C PRO A 52 -11.96 -3.42 10.22
N ASP A 53 -12.48 -3.57 11.44
CA ASP A 53 -12.45 -2.55 12.49
C ASP A 53 -11.05 -1.95 12.63
N ASP A 54 -10.88 -0.74 12.07
CA ASP A 54 -9.63 0.02 11.96
C ASP A 54 -9.05 0.31 13.36
N SER A 55 -9.90 0.26 14.39
CA SER A 55 -9.55 0.47 15.80
C SER A 55 -8.56 -0.55 16.38
N SER A 56 -8.32 -1.62 15.65
CA SER A 56 -7.57 -2.76 16.17
C SER A 56 -6.26 -3.02 15.40
N LEU A 57 -5.98 -2.20 14.38
CA LEU A 57 -4.66 -2.11 13.75
C LEU A 57 -3.74 -1.22 14.61
N ASP A 58 -2.56 -1.72 14.93
CA ASP A 58 -1.54 -0.93 15.63
C ASP A 58 -0.79 -0.05 14.61
N PRO A 59 -0.92 1.30 14.67
CA PRO A 59 -0.23 2.19 13.75
C PRO A 59 1.29 2.11 13.83
N THR A 60 1.84 1.65 14.97
CA THR A 60 3.29 1.52 15.15
C THR A 60 3.88 0.35 14.38
N GLU A 61 3.05 -0.61 13.97
CA GLU A 61 3.43 -1.78 13.16
C GLU A 61 3.37 -1.50 11.65
N ALA A 62 2.82 -0.35 11.24
CA ALA A 62 2.60 -0.05 9.84
C ALA A 62 3.92 0.05 9.07
N ILE A 63 4.06 -0.80 8.05
CA ILE A 63 5.14 -0.70 7.06
C ILE A 63 4.59 0.06 5.85
N LEU A 64 5.16 1.22 5.56
CA LEU A 64 4.74 2.01 4.41
C LEU A 64 5.46 1.57 3.13
N LEU A 65 4.64 1.34 2.10
CA LEU A 65 5.02 1.00 0.74
C LEU A 65 4.71 2.21 -0.13
N LEU A 66 5.72 2.70 -0.85
CA LEU A 66 5.67 3.98 -1.57
C LEU A 66 6.19 3.80 -2.99
N GLY A 67 5.34 4.09 -3.98
CA GLY A 67 5.71 4.09 -5.40
C GLY A 67 6.20 2.73 -5.90
N GLY A 68 7.29 2.73 -6.67
CA GLY A 68 7.86 1.54 -7.31
C GLY A 68 7.29 1.28 -8.71
N VAL A 69 7.41 0.04 -9.16
CA VAL A 69 6.97 -0.42 -10.49
C VAL A 69 6.03 -1.61 -10.30
N ASP A 70 4.93 -1.65 -11.06
CA ASP A 70 3.88 -2.68 -10.91
C ASP A 70 4.27 -4.08 -11.41
N GLY A 71 5.41 -4.22 -12.08
CA GLY A 71 5.95 -5.47 -12.64
C GLY A 71 5.09 -6.13 -13.73
N TYR A 72 3.97 -5.52 -14.10
CA TYR A 72 3.06 -6.03 -15.14
C TYR A 72 3.12 -5.16 -16.39
N SER A 73 2.97 -3.85 -16.19
CA SER A 73 3.05 -2.86 -17.26
C SER A 73 4.36 -2.09 -17.25
N GLU A 74 5.25 -2.39 -16.28
CA GLU A 74 6.46 -1.62 -15.97
C GLU A 74 6.15 -0.14 -15.69
N SER A 75 4.90 0.15 -15.26
CA SER A 75 4.47 1.51 -14.96
C SER A 75 4.92 1.92 -13.56
N CYS A 76 5.50 3.11 -13.47
CA CYS A 76 5.84 3.72 -12.19
C CYS A 76 4.58 4.12 -11.42
N LEU A 77 4.60 3.88 -10.12
CA LEU A 77 3.46 4.07 -9.23
C LEU A 77 3.59 5.35 -8.42
N SER A 78 2.45 5.97 -8.13
CA SER A 78 2.31 7.02 -7.10
C SER A 78 1.59 6.52 -5.85
N SER A 79 1.24 5.24 -5.82
CA SER A 79 0.45 4.64 -4.74
C SER A 79 1.22 4.61 -3.42
N VAL A 80 0.45 4.72 -2.34
CA VAL A 80 0.94 4.67 -0.97
C VAL A 80 0.07 3.69 -0.23
N GLN A 81 0.70 2.72 0.43
CA GLN A 81 0.00 1.67 1.17
C GLN A 81 0.70 1.42 2.51
N SER A 82 -0.08 1.14 3.55
CA SER A 82 0.43 0.58 4.80
C SER A 82 0.16 -0.91 4.83
N TYR A 83 1.18 -1.70 5.14
CA TYR A 83 1.07 -3.11 5.42
C TYR A 83 1.17 -3.35 6.93
N PHE A 84 0.24 -4.13 7.48
CA PHE A 84 0.18 -4.52 8.89
C PHE A 84 0.47 -6.02 9.02
N PRO A 85 1.72 -6.42 9.38
CA PRO A 85 2.14 -7.82 9.39
C PRO A 85 1.32 -8.72 10.33
N SER A 86 0.96 -8.26 11.52
CA SER A 86 0.22 -9.03 12.53
C SER A 86 -1.12 -9.54 12.03
N ARG A 87 -1.71 -8.80 11.09
CA ARG A 87 -3.03 -9.10 10.50
C ARG A 87 -2.98 -9.50 9.04
N ASN A 88 -1.82 -9.31 8.41
CA ASN A 88 -1.64 -9.47 6.98
C ASN A 88 -2.67 -8.64 6.19
N VAL A 89 -2.78 -7.35 6.52
CA VAL A 89 -3.72 -6.41 5.90
C VAL A 89 -2.93 -5.29 5.23
N VAL A 90 -3.37 -4.91 4.03
CA VAL A 90 -2.88 -3.72 3.31
C VAL A 90 -3.96 -2.65 3.31
N LYS A 91 -3.60 -1.41 3.63
CA LYS A 91 -4.48 -0.24 3.63
C LYS A 91 -3.95 0.80 2.65
N ALA A 92 -4.81 1.28 1.76
CA ALA A 92 -4.45 2.36 0.84
C ALA A 92 -4.47 3.73 1.55
N HIS A 93 -3.55 4.60 1.14
CA HIS A 93 -3.47 6.01 1.57
C HIS A 93 -3.55 6.94 0.36
N SER A 94 -3.55 8.25 0.61
CA SER A 94 -3.47 9.25 -0.44
C SER A 94 -2.19 9.09 -1.26
N SER A 95 -2.35 8.98 -2.57
CA SER A 95 -1.23 8.89 -3.51
C SER A 95 -0.33 10.11 -3.48
N MET A 96 0.94 9.91 -3.80
CA MET A 96 1.91 10.98 -4.05
C MET A 96 1.47 11.84 -5.23
N ARG A 97 2.00 13.07 -5.35
CA ARG A 97 1.69 13.93 -6.50
C ARG A 97 2.38 13.45 -7.78
N GLY A 98 3.58 12.90 -7.66
CA GLY A 98 4.33 12.29 -8.76
C GLY A 98 4.38 10.76 -8.66
N ILE A 99 4.40 10.10 -9.81
CA ILE A 99 4.87 8.72 -9.90
C ILE A 99 6.36 8.67 -9.63
N ARG A 100 6.82 7.67 -8.88
CA ARG A 100 8.22 7.56 -8.47
C ARG A 100 8.65 6.10 -8.41
N SER A 101 9.66 5.73 -9.19
CA SER A 101 10.51 4.56 -8.96
C SER A 101 11.93 5.01 -8.60
N ASN A 102 12.75 4.11 -8.05
CA ASN A 102 14.14 4.39 -7.64
C ASN A 102 14.31 5.64 -6.74
N ALA A 103 13.23 6.07 -6.09
CA ALA A 103 13.23 7.19 -5.16
C ALA A 103 13.72 6.74 -3.79
N SER A 104 14.16 7.71 -2.99
CA SER A 104 14.58 7.45 -1.62
C SER A 104 13.61 8.04 -0.62
N VAL A 105 13.53 7.40 0.54
CA VAL A 105 12.58 7.74 1.59
C VAL A 105 13.28 7.90 2.92
N ALA A 106 12.82 8.85 3.74
CA ALA A 106 13.34 9.07 5.08
C ALA A 106 12.26 9.66 6.00
N LYS A 107 12.27 9.32 7.29
CA LYS A 107 11.31 9.84 8.29
C LYS A 107 12.00 10.84 9.22
N SER A 108 11.50 12.07 9.24
CA SER A 108 12.01 13.14 10.11
C SER A 108 10.83 13.97 10.63
N ASP A 109 10.91 14.41 11.89
CA ASP A 109 9.92 15.29 12.52
C ASP A 109 8.46 14.85 12.34
N GLY A 110 8.21 13.55 12.47
CA GLY A 110 6.85 12.97 12.35
C GLY A 110 6.28 12.98 10.92
N LYS A 111 7.10 13.29 9.91
CA LYS A 111 6.73 13.24 8.49
C LYS A 111 7.61 12.28 7.73
N ILE A 112 7.08 11.77 6.62
CA ILE A 112 7.83 10.95 5.69
C ILE A 112 8.19 11.80 4.49
N TYR A 113 9.42 11.73 4.06
CA TYR A 113 9.93 12.45 2.90
C TYR A 113 10.28 11.44 1.83
N ILE A 114 9.91 11.75 0.59
CA ILE A 114 10.35 11.02 -0.59
C ILE A 114 11.01 12.01 -1.54
N PHE A 115 12.15 11.62 -2.12
CA PHE A 115 12.95 12.51 -2.96
C PHE A 115 13.72 11.74 -4.04
N GLY A 116 13.94 12.43 -5.16
CA GLY A 116 14.57 11.85 -6.34
C GLY A 116 13.72 10.79 -7.02
N GLY A 117 14.39 9.86 -7.68
CA GLY A 117 13.76 8.77 -8.44
C GLY A 117 13.45 9.15 -9.88
N ASP A 118 12.54 8.42 -10.49
CA ASP A 118 12.19 8.53 -11.91
C ASP A 118 10.76 8.03 -12.21
N ASP A 119 10.36 8.13 -13.48
CA ASP A 119 9.11 7.59 -14.02
C ASP A 119 9.30 6.43 -15.02
N GLY A 120 10.45 5.76 -14.99
CA GLY A 120 10.73 4.59 -15.82
C GLY A 120 11.24 4.91 -17.23
N GLY A 121 11.50 6.18 -17.58
CA GLY A 121 12.10 6.48 -18.89
C GLY A 121 12.54 7.91 -19.18
N HIS A 122 12.07 8.92 -18.42
CA HIS A 122 12.31 10.34 -18.76
C HIS A 122 13.44 10.99 -17.95
N GLY A 123 14.25 10.18 -17.26
CA GLY A 123 15.39 10.63 -16.47
C GLY A 123 15.05 10.95 -15.02
N TRP A 124 16.07 11.35 -14.28
CA TRP A 124 15.98 11.49 -12.83
C TRP A 124 15.25 12.76 -12.39
N PHE A 125 14.65 12.70 -11.22
CA PHE A 125 14.01 13.80 -10.55
C PHE A 125 14.94 14.47 -9.54
N ASP A 126 14.77 15.78 -9.40
CA ASP A 126 15.28 16.60 -8.31
C ASP A 126 14.16 16.90 -7.28
N THR A 127 12.91 16.52 -7.56
CA THR A 127 11.77 16.89 -6.73
C THR A 127 11.70 16.07 -5.44
N ALA A 128 11.16 16.69 -4.41
CA ALA A 128 10.90 16.08 -3.11
C ALA A 128 9.48 16.41 -2.61
N GLU A 129 8.89 15.47 -1.88
CA GLU A 129 7.57 15.59 -1.28
C GLU A 129 7.59 15.05 0.15
N SER A 130 6.72 15.59 1.01
CA SER A 130 6.53 15.09 2.37
C SER A 130 5.09 14.69 2.62
N TYR A 131 4.90 13.59 3.34
CA TYR A 131 3.63 13.06 3.80
C TYR A 131 3.47 13.29 5.29
N ASN A 132 2.35 13.91 5.66
CA ASN A 132 1.95 14.05 7.05
C ASN A 132 0.92 12.96 7.37
N GLU A 133 1.31 12.01 8.22
CA GLU A 133 0.46 10.89 8.63
C GLU A 133 -0.80 11.34 9.39
N THR A 134 -0.78 12.53 10.00
CA THR A 134 -1.91 13.05 10.81
C THR A 134 -3.06 13.55 9.94
N ASP A 135 -2.77 14.21 8.81
CA ASP A 135 -3.78 14.76 7.91
C ASP A 135 -3.91 13.95 6.60
N GLY A 136 -3.02 12.99 6.37
CA GLY A 136 -2.99 12.16 5.18
C GLY A 136 -2.61 12.91 3.90
N ARG A 137 -1.89 14.04 3.99
CA ARG A 137 -1.62 14.91 2.83
C ARG A 137 -0.15 14.96 2.44
N TRP A 138 0.05 15.06 1.12
CA TRP A 138 1.34 15.30 0.49
C TRP A 138 1.58 16.79 0.23
N SER A 139 2.76 17.27 0.63
CA SER A 139 3.24 18.63 0.43
C SER A 139 4.56 18.65 -0.33
N LEU A 140 4.70 19.58 -1.27
CA LEU A 140 5.97 19.78 -1.99
C LEU A 140 7.05 20.27 -1.01
N CYS A 141 8.27 19.79 -1.21
CA CYS A 141 9.46 20.22 -0.48
C CYS A 141 10.45 20.93 -1.41
N PRO A 142 11.43 21.67 -0.86
CA PRO A 142 12.56 22.14 -1.65
C PRO A 142 13.22 20.99 -2.42
N PRO A 143 13.62 21.19 -3.69
CA PRO A 143 14.22 20.15 -4.50
C PRO A 143 15.65 19.82 -4.05
N LEU A 144 16.14 18.66 -4.47
CA LEU A 144 17.56 18.30 -4.47
C LEU A 144 18.34 19.29 -5.35
N THR A 145 19.64 19.43 -5.08
CA THR A 145 20.52 20.27 -5.90
C THR A 145 20.79 19.69 -7.28
N GLU A 146 20.61 18.38 -7.44
CA GLU A 146 20.80 17.64 -8.69
C GLU A 146 19.71 16.59 -8.85
N ARG A 147 19.43 16.23 -10.10
CA ARG A 147 18.53 15.14 -10.46
C ARG A 147 19.20 13.80 -10.17
N LYS A 148 18.64 13.00 -9.26
CA LYS A 148 19.24 11.73 -8.81
C LYS A 148 18.18 10.66 -8.54
N GLY A 149 18.47 9.44 -8.98
CA GLY A 149 17.76 8.21 -8.61
C GLY A 149 18.67 7.26 -7.82
N SER A 150 18.10 6.16 -7.32
CA SER A 150 18.82 5.10 -6.59
C SER A 150 19.61 5.62 -5.38
N LEU A 151 19.03 6.61 -4.70
CA LEU A 151 19.62 7.31 -3.55
C LEU A 151 19.45 6.49 -2.26
N GLY A 152 20.48 6.49 -1.43
CA GLY A 152 20.35 6.13 -0.01
C GLY A 152 19.76 7.28 0.78
N GLY A 153 18.70 7.02 1.56
CA GLY A 153 17.99 8.01 2.36
C GLY A 153 18.13 7.69 3.84
N ALA A 154 18.54 8.67 4.64
CA ALA A 154 18.70 8.49 6.08
C ALA A 154 18.29 9.75 6.85
N SER A 155 17.81 9.56 8.07
CA SER A 155 17.52 10.65 8.99
C SER A 155 18.43 10.56 10.22
N LEU A 156 19.05 11.68 10.59
CA LEU A 156 19.91 11.80 11.77
C LEU A 156 19.84 13.24 12.29
N ASP A 157 19.63 13.40 13.60
CA ASP A 157 19.61 14.68 14.30
C ASP A 157 18.71 15.75 13.64
N GLY A 158 17.48 15.36 13.26
CA GLY A 158 16.51 16.26 12.62
C GLY A 158 16.87 16.66 11.18
N LYS A 159 17.82 15.97 10.55
CA LYS A 159 18.23 16.19 9.16
C LYS A 159 17.99 14.96 8.32
N ILE A 160 17.77 15.18 7.03
CA ILE A 160 17.65 14.13 6.02
C ILE A 160 18.87 14.20 5.10
N PHE A 161 19.47 13.03 4.85
CA PHE A 161 20.63 12.86 3.99
C PHE A 161 20.23 12.03 2.77
N ALA A 162 20.53 12.57 1.58
CA ALA A 162 20.45 11.86 0.31
C ALA A 162 21.89 11.52 -0.12
N ILE A 163 22.22 10.23 -0.19
CA ILE A 163 23.59 9.75 -0.32
C ILE A 163 23.72 8.88 -1.58
N GLY A 164 24.75 9.13 -2.38
CA GLY A 164 25.07 8.35 -3.57
C GLY A 164 24.11 8.62 -4.75
N GLY A 165 23.63 7.53 -5.36
CA GLY A 165 22.81 7.57 -6.57
C GLY A 165 23.57 7.99 -7.83
N GLY A 166 22.99 7.67 -9.00
CA GLY A 166 23.59 7.93 -10.30
C GLY A 166 22.78 7.33 -11.43
#